data_AF-A0A2V8PM82-F1
#
_entry.id   AF-A0A2V8PM82-F1
#
_cell.length_a   1.000
_cell.length_b   1.000
_cell.length_c   1.000
_cell.angle_alpha   90.00
_cell.angle_beta   90.00
_cell.angle_gamma   90.00
#
_symmetry.space_group_name_H-M   'P 1'
#
loop_
_entity.id
_entity.type
_entity.pdbx_description
1 polymer ?
#
loop_
_entity_poly.entity_id
_entity_poly.type
_entity_poly.pdbx_seq_one_letter_code
_entity_poly.pdbx_strand_id
1 'polypeptide(L)' 'MSKNKTPKLVVGIVASFIGLAGVIIFLLATQIVSVQIGILMLVMSVGMHLGFGILIAVYRLIGKLE' A
#
# COMPACT_ATOMS: atom_id res chain seq x y z
N MET A 1 -17.43 -15.14 -5.43
CA MET A 1 -16.35 -14.26 -5.95
C MET A 1 -15.33 -15.10 -6.73
N SER A 2 -15.13 -14.86 -8.03
CA SER A 2 -14.25 -15.71 -8.87
C SER A 2 -12.82 -15.76 -8.34
N LYS A 3 -12.31 -16.97 -8.11
CA LYS A 3 -11.02 -17.32 -7.49
C LYS A 3 -9.80 -16.66 -8.18
N ASN A 4 -9.97 -16.20 -9.42
CA ASN A 4 -8.92 -15.67 -10.28
C ASN A 4 -8.66 -14.15 -10.16
N LYS A 5 -9.45 -13.38 -9.40
CA LYS A 5 -9.23 -11.91 -9.25
C LYS A 5 -8.34 -11.53 -8.06
N THR A 6 -8.27 -12.37 -7.02
CA THR A 6 -7.43 -12.17 -5.82
C THR A 6 -5.96 -11.92 -6.13
N PRO A 7 -5.27 -12.71 -6.98
CA PRO A 7 -3.86 -12.47 -7.27
C PRO A 7 -3.63 -11.15 -8.04
N LYS A 8 -4.52 -10.77 -8.96
CA LYS A 8 -4.41 -9.49 -9.69
C LYS A 8 -4.55 -8.28 -8.77
N LEU A 9 -5.44 -8.36 -7.79
CA LEU A 9 -5.63 -7.31 -6.78
C LEU A 9 -4.38 -7.12 -5.94
N VAL A 10 -3.79 -8.22 -5.44
CA VAL A 10 -2.56 -8.18 -4.64
C VAL A 10 -1.41 -7.57 -5.44
N VAL A 11 -1.23 -7.98 -6.70
CA VAL A 11 -0.21 -7.41 -7.59
C VAL A 11 -0.39 -5.90 -7.76
N GLY A 12 -1.63 -5.44 -7.97
CA GLY A 12 -1.92 -4.00 -8.09
C GLY A 12 -1.57 -3.21 -6.82
N ILE A 13 -1.92 -3.74 -5.65
CA ILE A 13 -1.59 -3.11 -4.35
C ILE A 13 -0.08 -3.03 -4.16
N VAL A 14 0.64 -4.12 -4.42
CA VAL A 14 2.11 -4.17 -4.27
C VAL A 14 2.80 -3.22 -5.26
N ALA A 15 2.37 -3.21 -6.51
CA ALA A 15 2.92 -2.30 -7.52
C ALA A 15 2.67 -0.83 -7.16
N SER A 16 1.49 -0.49 -6.62
CA SER A 16 1.19 0.87 -6.16
C SER A 16 2.06 1.28 -4.98
N PHE A 17 2.26 0.39 -4.00
CA PHE A 17 3.16 0.64 -2.87
C PHE A 17 4.60 0.91 -3.32
N ILE A 18 5.14 0.04 -4.17
CA ILE A 18 6.51 0.16 -4.69
C ILE A 18 6.66 1.47 -5.48
N GLY A 19 5.67 1.82 -6.30
CA GLY A 19 5.66 3.08 -7.04
C GLY A 19 5.71 4.30 -6.12
N LEU A 20 4.85 4.34 -5.11
CA LEU A 20 4.82 5.42 -4.11
C LEU A 20 6.12 5.50 -3.31
N ALA A 21 6.64 4.37 -2.85
CA ALA A 21 7.90 4.31 -2.12
C ALA A 21 9.07 4.81 -3.00
N GLY A 22 9.11 4.42 -4.27
CA GLY A 22 10.10 4.90 -5.24
C GLY A 22 10.04 6.41 -5.43
N VAL A 23 8.84 7.00 -5.55
CA VAL A 23 8.66 8.46 -5.64
C VAL A 23 9.16 9.16 -4.38
N ILE A 24 8.86 8.63 -3.19
CA ILE A 24 9.33 9.21 -1.93
C ILE A 24 10.86 9.18 -1.84
N ILE A 25 11.49 8.07 -2.24
CA ILE A 25 12.95 7.96 -2.29
C ILE A 25 13.54 8.96 -3.29
N PHE A 26 12.92 9.13 -4.46
CA PHE A 26 13.34 10.11 -5.46
C PHE A 26 13.27 11.55 -4.91
N LEU A 27 12.19 11.91 -4.22
CA LEU A 27 12.04 13.22 -3.58
C LEU A 27 13.11 13.46 -2.51
N LEU A 28 13.51 12.40 -1.78
CA LEU A 28 14.59 12.44 -0.80
C LEU A 28 15.95 12.67 -1.48
N ALA A 29 16.23 11.93 -2.54
CA ALA A 29 17.48 12.00 -3.28
C ALA A 29 17.68 13.37 -3.95
N THR A 30 16.60 13.99 -4.41
CA THR A 30 16.59 15.33 -5.03
C THR A 30 16.51 16.47 -4.02
N GLN A 31 16.48 16.17 -2.71
CA GLN A 31 16.39 17.16 -1.63
C GLN A 31 15.17 18.09 -1.74
N ILE A 32 14.13 17.67 -2.46
CA ILE A 32 12.87 18.43 -2.59
C ILE A 32 12.11 18.40 -1.24
N VAL A 33 12.26 17.31 -0.49
CA VAL A 33 11.70 17.15 0.87
C VAL A 33 12.80 16.88 1.87
N SER A 34 12.62 17.34 3.11
CA SER A 34 13.54 17.03 4.19
C SER A 34 13.49 15.54 4.56
N VAL A 35 14.58 15.03 5.14
CA VAL A 35 14.67 13.61 5.55
C VAL A 35 13.53 13.24 6.50
N GLN A 36 13.20 14.13 7.44
CA GLN A 36 12.10 13.92 8.40
C GLN A 36 10.75 13.76 7.70
N ILE A 37 10.45 14.64 6.74
CA ILE A 37 9.20 14.59 5.97
C ILE A 37 9.16 13.33 5.10
N GLY A 38 10.26 12.98 4.43
CA GLY A 38 10.34 11.76 3.64
C GLY A 38 10.12 10.48 4.45
N ILE A 39 10.68 10.39 5.66
CA ILE A 39 10.43 9.27 6.57
C ILE A 39 8.94 9.22 6.96
N LEU A 40 8.33 10.35 7.31
CA LEU A 40 6.91 10.41 7.65
C LEU A 40 6.02 9.97 6.48
N MET A 41 6.35 10.39 5.24
CA MET A 41 5.65 9.95 4.03
C MET A 41 5.76 8.43 3.82
N LEU A 42 6.92 7.85 4.10
CA LEU A 42 7.15 6.41 3.98
C LEU A 42 6.34 5.63 5.03
N VAL A 43 6.35 6.09 6.28
CA VAL A 43 5.54 5.51 7.37
C VAL A 43 4.05 5.60 7.05
N MET A 44 3.58 6.76 6.57
CA MET A 44 2.19 6.93 6.13
C MET A 44 1.84 5.93 5.01
N SER A 45 2.70 5.79 4.00
CA SER A 45 2.49 4.86 2.89
C SER A 45 2.35 3.42 3.39
N VAL A 46 3.23 2.97 4.28
CA VAL A 46 3.16 1.64 4.91
C VAL A 46 1.87 1.48 5.71
N GLY A 47 1.55 2.44 6.58
CA GLY A 47 0.36 2.40 7.42
C GLY A 47 -0.94 2.33 6.61
N MET A 48 -1.03 3.09 5.53
CA MET A 48 -2.18 3.06 4.62
C MET A 48 -2.33 1.68 3.95
N HIS A 49 -1.25 1.11 3.40
CA HIS A 49 -1.32 -0.18 2.72
C HIS A 49 -1.61 -1.33 3.68
N LEU A 50 -1.06 -1.31 4.90
CA LEU A 50 -1.40 -2.26 5.95
C LEU A 50 -2.86 -2.13 6.37
N GLY A 51 -3.34 -0.91 6.60
CA GLY A 51 -4.74 -0.64 6.93
C GLY A 51 -5.70 -1.17 5.87
N PHE A 52 -5.43 -0.88 4.59
CA PHE A 52 -6.19 -1.44 3.47
C PHE A 52 -6.12 -2.97 3.42
N GLY A 53 -4.95 -3.56 3.66
CA GLY A 53 -4.79 -5.02 3.72
C GLY A 53 -5.70 -5.67 4.78
N ILE A 54 -5.79 -5.07 5.96
CA ILE A 54 -6.67 -5.52 7.05
C ILE A 54 -8.14 -5.40 6.62
N LEU A 55 -8.55 -4.27 6.06
CA LEU A 55 -9.93 -4.06 5.59
C LEU A 55 -10.35 -5.11 4.55
N ILE A 56 -9.44 -5.46 3.62
CA ILE A 56 -9.69 -6.50 2.62
C ILE A 56 -9.83 -7.87 3.29
N ALA A 57 -9.00 -8.20 4.28
CA ALA A 57 -9.09 -9.45 5.03
C ALA A 57 -10.42 -9.55 5.78
N VAL A 58 -10.86 -8.47 6.44
CA VAL A 58 -12.14 -8.38 7.14
C VAL A 58 -13.31 -8.54 6.18
N TYR A 59 -13.30 -7.82 5.05
CA TYR A 59 -14.33 -7.95 4.02
C TYR A 59 -14.46 -9.39 3.52
N ARG A 60 -13.32 -10.06 3.32
CA ARG A 60 -13.28 -11.46 2.90
C ARG A 60 -13.79 -12.43 3.95
N LEU A 61 -13.63 -12.10 5.24
CA LEU A 61 -14.19 -12.88 6.34
C LEU A 61 -15.71 -12.73 6.39
N ILE A 62 -16.23 -11.51 6.27
CA ILE A 62 -17.68 -11.23 6.27
C ILE A 62 -18.38 -12.00 5.14
N GLY A 63 -17.87 -11.90 3.90
CA GLY A 63 -18.45 -12.62 2.76
C GLY A 63 -18.24 -14.14 2.77
N LYS A 64 -17.64 -14.71 3.82
CA LYS A 64 -17.61 -16.16 4.09
C LYS A 64 -18.60 -16.58 5.18
N LEU A 65 -19.08 -15.62 5.98
CA LEU A 65 -20.07 -15.84 7.04
C LEU A 65 -21.51 -15.73 6.51
N GLU A 66 -21.70 -15.01 5.39
CA GLU A 66 -22.88 -15.12 4.52
C GLU A 66 -22.79 -16.35 3.60
#